data_AF-A0A531L6D1-F1
#
_entry.id   AF-A0A531L6D1-F1
#
_cell.length_a   1.000
_cell.length_b   1.000
_cell.length_c   1.000
_cell.angle_alpha   90.00
_cell.angle_beta   90.00
_cell.angle_gamma   90.00
#
_symmetry.space_group_name_H-M   'P 1'
#
loop_
_entity.id
_entity.type
_entity.pdbx_description
1 polymer ?
#
loop_
_entity_poly.entity_id
_entity_poly.type
_entity_poly.pdbx_seq_one_letter_code
_entity_poly.pdbx_strand_id
1 'polypeptide(L)'
;FKYGSGTGSNFSFLRGEGEKLSGGGRSSGLMSFLKIGDRAAGAIKSGGTTRRAAKMVIVDADHPDIEEFIDWKVNEEQKVASLVTGSKIVKKHLEAIMKACINCEGQDDDCFDPAINTALKREIKLAKKDGVPENYIYRVIQFARQGYTSMSFKTYDTDWDSDAYLTVSGQNSNNSVSLKDDFLRAVEEDADWHLTARKDGKVLKTLKARDLWEKIGYAAWASADPGLHFNTTMNDWHTCAAAGAIRASNPCSEYMFLDDTACNLASINLLPYRNADGTIDISAYEHTVRLWTMVLEISVMMAQFPSKEIAKLSYEYRTLGLGYANIGGLLMTSGIPYDSDEGRAICAALTAIMTGTAYATSAEMAAELGAFPDYDRNAQNMLRVMRNHRRAA
;
A
#
# COMPACT_ATOMS: atom_id res chain seq x y z
N PHE A 1 -13.38 -6.44 3.47
CA PHE A 1 -12.75 -6.62 4.80
C PHE A 1 -13.40 -7.69 5.68
N LYS A 2 -14.64 -7.56 6.18
CA LYS A 2 -15.24 -8.54 7.12
C LYS A 2 -15.02 -10.02 6.73
N TYR A 3 -15.13 -10.33 5.44
CA TYR A 3 -15.05 -11.70 4.90
C TYR A 3 -13.68 -12.10 4.32
N GLY A 4 -12.57 -11.42 4.64
CA GLY A 4 -11.25 -11.82 4.11
C GLY A 4 -10.74 -10.98 2.93
N SER A 5 -11.61 -10.21 2.28
CA SER A 5 -11.26 -9.49 1.04
C SER A 5 -10.43 -8.23 1.28
N GLY A 6 -9.46 -8.00 0.38
CA GLY A 6 -8.82 -6.71 0.19
C GLY A 6 -9.53 -5.85 -0.86
N THR A 7 -9.29 -4.54 -0.88
CA THR A 7 -9.87 -3.62 -1.86
C THR A 7 -8.88 -2.52 -2.23
N GLY A 8 -8.98 -1.98 -3.43
CA GLY A 8 -8.29 -0.75 -3.77
C GLY A 8 -9.22 0.23 -4.46
N SER A 9 -8.91 1.51 -4.31
CA SER A 9 -9.73 2.59 -4.85
C SER A 9 -8.88 3.79 -5.20
N ASN A 10 -9.27 4.47 -6.27
CA ASN A 10 -8.69 5.74 -6.67
C ASN A 10 -9.52 6.87 -6.04
N PHE A 11 -8.89 7.67 -5.19
CA PHE A 11 -9.55 8.72 -4.43
C PHE A 11 -9.46 10.11 -5.09
N SER A 12 -8.94 10.19 -6.31
CA SER A 12 -8.69 11.45 -7.02
C SER A 12 -9.95 12.26 -7.33
N PHE A 13 -11.14 11.68 -7.21
CA PHE A 13 -12.41 12.41 -7.36
C PHE A 13 -12.82 13.19 -6.11
N LEU A 14 -12.17 12.95 -4.96
CA LEU A 14 -12.38 13.77 -3.78
C LEU A 14 -11.79 15.16 -4.03
N ARG A 15 -12.45 16.18 -3.46
CA ARG A 15 -11.98 17.57 -3.58
C ARG A 15 -10.72 17.76 -2.75
N GLY A 16 -9.78 18.51 -3.31
CA GLY A 16 -8.58 18.97 -2.62
C GLY A 16 -8.90 19.88 -1.43
N GLU A 17 -7.92 20.07 -0.56
CA GLU A 17 -8.07 20.93 0.61
C GLU A 17 -8.39 22.37 0.19
N GLY A 18 -9.32 23.00 0.91
CA GLY A 18 -9.66 24.40 0.68
C GLY A 18 -10.64 24.66 -0.49
N GLU A 19 -10.96 23.67 -1.32
CA GLU A 19 -11.94 23.81 -2.39
C GLU A 19 -13.34 24.17 -1.85
N LYS A 20 -14.05 25.09 -2.52
CA LYS A 20 -15.37 25.60 -2.05
C LYS A 20 -16.46 24.53 -2.13
N LEU A 21 -17.24 24.36 -1.07
CA LEU A 21 -18.42 23.48 -1.07
C LEU A 21 -19.67 24.20 -1.62
N SER A 22 -20.69 23.44 -2.03
CA SER A 22 -21.95 23.99 -2.54
C SER A 22 -22.81 24.64 -1.44
N GLY A 23 -22.80 24.08 -0.22
CA GLY A 23 -23.54 24.60 0.94
C GLY A 23 -22.81 25.68 1.74
N GLY A 24 -21.69 26.21 1.24
CA GLY A 24 -20.79 27.08 2.01
C GLY A 24 -19.66 26.33 2.71
N GLY A 25 -18.58 27.03 3.04
CA GLY A 25 -17.37 26.43 3.63
C GLY A 25 -16.36 25.89 2.61
N ARG A 26 -15.39 25.13 3.10
CA ARG A 26 -14.24 24.58 2.35
C ARG A 26 -14.08 23.08 2.61
N SER A 27 -13.58 22.35 1.62
CA SER A 27 -13.23 20.94 1.73
C SER A 27 -12.11 20.73 2.75
N SER A 28 -12.18 19.65 3.53
CA SER A 28 -11.12 19.19 4.43
C SER A 28 -9.96 18.47 3.71
N GLY A 29 -10.04 18.41 2.38
CA GLY A 29 -9.06 17.72 1.54
C GLY A 29 -9.19 16.20 1.56
N LEU A 30 -8.52 15.58 0.60
CA LEU A 30 -8.43 14.14 0.40
C LEU A 30 -7.84 13.44 1.64
N MET A 31 -6.77 14.00 2.20
CA MET A 31 -5.99 13.37 3.26
C MET A 31 -6.82 13.11 4.53
N SER A 32 -7.78 13.98 4.84
CA SER A 32 -8.70 13.78 5.96
C SER A 32 -9.54 12.51 5.80
N PHE A 33 -10.04 12.23 4.60
CA PHE A 33 -10.80 11.00 4.31
C PHE A 33 -9.91 9.76 4.30
N LEU A 34 -8.69 9.87 3.77
CA LEU A 34 -7.73 8.77 3.78
C LEU A 34 -7.35 8.34 5.20
N LYS A 35 -7.13 9.30 6.11
CA LYS A 35 -6.86 9.04 7.53
C LYS A 35 -8.03 8.33 8.23
N ILE A 36 -9.28 8.68 7.91
CA ILE A 36 -10.47 7.95 8.40
C ILE A 36 -10.47 6.52 7.88
N GLY A 37 -10.24 6.34 6.57
CA GLY A 37 -10.23 5.03 5.93
C GLY A 37 -9.12 4.11 6.44
N ASP A 38 -7.95 4.67 6.74
CA ASP A 38 -6.82 3.96 7.37
C ASP A 38 -7.19 3.44 8.77
N ARG A 39 -7.77 4.30 9.62
CA ARG A 39 -8.24 3.89 10.96
C ARG A 39 -9.34 2.83 10.88
N ALA A 40 -10.27 2.96 9.94
CA ALA A 40 -11.32 1.97 9.73
C ALA A 40 -10.75 0.61 9.29
N ALA A 41 -9.76 0.60 8.39
CA ALA A 41 -9.08 -0.62 7.96
C ALA A 41 -8.35 -1.30 9.12
N GLY A 42 -7.62 -0.53 9.96
CA GLY A 42 -6.94 -1.06 11.14
C GLY A 42 -7.90 -1.63 12.22
N ALA A 43 -9.13 -1.13 12.30
CA ALA A 43 -10.13 -1.59 13.26
C ALA A 43 -10.82 -2.91 12.85
N ILE A 44 -10.87 -3.24 11.56
CA ILE A 44 -11.59 -4.41 11.04
C ILE A 44 -10.62 -5.59 10.87
N LYS A 45 -10.82 -6.63 11.69
CA LYS A 45 -10.12 -7.92 11.52
C LYS A 45 -10.82 -8.79 10.47
N SER A 46 -10.06 -9.32 9.53
CA SER A 46 -10.56 -9.98 8.33
C SER A 46 -10.86 -11.46 8.58
N GLY A 47 -12.08 -11.92 8.27
CA GLY A 47 -12.43 -13.35 8.19
C GLY A 47 -12.37 -14.13 9.51
N GLY A 48 -12.52 -13.47 10.67
CA GLY A 48 -12.45 -14.13 11.98
C GLY A 48 -11.04 -14.57 12.39
N THR A 49 -10.01 -14.15 11.65
CA THR A 49 -8.59 -14.43 11.90
C THR A 49 -7.84 -13.18 12.34
N THR A 50 -6.55 -13.30 12.69
CA THR A 50 -5.67 -12.16 13.02
C THR A 50 -5.25 -11.32 11.80
N ARG A 51 -5.70 -11.66 10.58
CA ARG A 51 -5.30 -10.97 9.34
C ARG A 51 -5.90 -9.56 9.28
N ARG A 52 -5.03 -8.55 9.11
CA ARG A 52 -5.43 -7.14 8.94
C ARG A 52 -6.13 -6.94 7.59
N ALA A 53 -6.98 -5.92 7.50
CA ALA A 53 -7.55 -5.48 6.23
C ALA A 53 -6.43 -5.04 5.27
N ALA A 54 -6.52 -5.43 4.00
CA ALA A 54 -5.58 -5.03 2.96
C ALA A 54 -6.25 -3.98 2.05
N LYS A 55 -5.69 -2.78 1.99
CA LYS A 55 -6.24 -1.65 1.23
C LYS A 55 -5.20 -1.08 0.27
N MET A 56 -5.61 -0.74 -0.95
CA MET A 56 -4.83 0.11 -1.87
C MET A 56 -5.49 1.50 -1.98
N VAL A 57 -4.67 2.55 -1.93
CA VAL A 57 -5.07 3.94 -2.13
C VAL A 57 -4.31 4.48 -3.33
N ILE A 58 -5.05 4.90 -4.35
CA ILE A 58 -4.47 5.50 -5.56
C ILE A 58 -4.89 6.96 -5.67
N VAL A 59 -3.95 7.82 -6.05
CA VAL A 59 -4.16 9.25 -6.30
C VAL A 59 -3.45 9.66 -7.59
N ASP A 60 -4.15 10.37 -8.46
CA ASP A 60 -3.65 10.86 -9.74
C ASP A 60 -2.64 12.00 -9.50
N ALA A 61 -1.57 12.03 -10.30
CA ALA A 61 -0.47 12.98 -10.13
C ALA A 61 -0.87 14.46 -10.28
N ASP A 62 -2.04 14.77 -10.83
CA ASP A 62 -2.57 16.13 -11.00
C ASP A 62 -3.51 16.56 -9.86
N HIS A 63 -3.68 15.72 -8.83
CA HIS A 63 -4.56 16.03 -7.71
C HIS A 63 -3.98 17.18 -6.86
N PRO A 64 -4.79 18.14 -6.38
CA PRO A 64 -4.31 19.27 -5.57
C PRO A 64 -3.52 18.88 -4.32
N ASP A 65 -3.92 17.78 -3.67
CA ASP A 65 -3.30 17.27 -2.44
C ASP A 65 -2.20 16.23 -2.72
N ILE A 66 -1.71 16.09 -3.96
CA ILE A 66 -0.78 15.01 -4.33
C ILE A 66 0.53 15.05 -3.54
N GLU A 67 1.05 16.24 -3.27
CA GLU A 67 2.30 16.38 -2.51
C GLU A 67 2.15 15.89 -1.07
N GLU A 68 1.04 16.24 -0.40
CA GLU A 68 0.78 15.74 0.97
C GLU A 68 0.58 14.22 0.97
N PHE A 69 -0.06 13.67 -0.07
CA PHE A 69 -0.23 12.23 -0.22
C PHE A 69 1.11 11.49 -0.37
N ILE A 70 2.03 12.01 -1.20
CA ILE A 70 3.37 11.42 -1.39
C ILE A 70 4.17 11.48 -0.08
N ASP A 71 4.16 12.63 0.60
CA ASP A 71 4.96 12.83 1.82
C ASP A 71 4.33 12.15 3.06
N TRP A 72 3.12 11.57 2.95
CA TRP A 72 2.32 11.12 4.09
C TRP A 72 3.03 10.07 4.95
N LYS A 73 3.47 8.96 4.34
CA LYS A 73 4.10 7.86 5.08
C LYS A 73 5.47 8.24 5.63
N VAL A 74 6.26 8.98 4.85
CA VAL A 74 7.55 9.54 5.30
C VAL A 74 7.39 10.37 6.57
N ASN A 75 6.40 11.27 6.59
CA ASN A 75 6.14 12.11 7.75
C ASN A 75 5.68 11.30 8.98
N GLU A 76 4.89 10.25 8.78
CA GLU A 76 4.45 9.37 9.87
C GLU A 76 5.59 8.49 10.41
N GLU A 77 6.54 8.05 9.57
CA GLU A 77 7.75 7.35 10.02
C GLU A 77 8.67 8.27 10.84
N GLN A 78 8.87 9.51 10.40
CA GLN A 78 9.63 10.51 11.18
C GLN A 78 8.99 10.77 12.54
N LYS A 79 7.65 10.74 12.61
CA LYS A 79 6.90 10.85 13.86
C LYS A 79 7.09 9.63 14.74
N VAL A 80 7.09 8.41 14.21
CA VAL A 80 7.44 7.19 14.97
C VAL A 80 8.85 7.31 15.55
N ALA A 81 9.84 7.69 14.73
CA ALA A 81 11.22 7.88 15.19
C ALA A 81 11.31 8.89 16.34
N SER A 82 10.56 9.99 16.24
CA SER A 82 10.48 11.02 17.28
C SER A 82 9.83 10.49 18.57
N LEU A 83 8.75 9.72 18.48
CA LEU A 83 8.07 9.11 19.63
C LEU A 83 8.96 8.08 20.34
N VAL A 84 9.66 7.24 19.57
CA VAL A 84 10.57 6.23 20.11
C VAL A 84 11.73 6.88 20.84
N THR A 85 12.45 7.80 20.17
CA THR A 85 13.58 8.51 20.77
C THR A 85 13.14 9.32 21.98
N GLY A 86 12.05 10.08 21.85
CA GLY A 86 11.51 10.89 22.94
C GLY A 86 11.12 10.06 24.17
N SER A 87 10.42 8.94 23.98
CA SER A 87 10.01 8.08 25.09
C SER A 87 11.20 7.49 25.86
N LYS A 88 12.29 7.12 25.15
CA LYS A 88 13.53 6.61 25.76
C LYS A 88 14.27 7.69 26.54
N ILE A 89 14.35 8.91 26.00
CA ILE A 89 14.96 10.08 26.68
C ILE A 89 14.19 10.40 27.96
N VAL A 90 12.86 10.48 27.87
CA VAL A 90 12.01 10.74 29.04
C VAL A 90 12.24 9.67 30.10
N LYS A 91 12.14 8.38 29.76
CA LYS A 91 12.38 7.30 30.73
C LYS A 91 13.73 7.41 31.41
N LYS A 92 14.81 7.60 30.64
CA LYS A 92 16.17 7.74 31.16
C LYS A 92 16.28 8.85 32.21
N HIS A 93 15.73 10.03 31.91
CA HIS A 93 15.80 11.18 32.82
C HIS A 93 14.91 11.02 34.04
N LEU A 94 13.70 10.48 33.89
CA LEU A 94 12.80 10.23 35.01
C LEU A 94 13.38 9.21 36.00
N GLU A 95 14.04 8.15 35.51
CA GLU A 95 14.77 7.20 36.36
C GLU A 95 15.96 7.85 37.07
N ALA A 96 16.70 8.74 36.40
CA ALA A 96 17.83 9.45 36.99
C ALA A 96 17.38 10.43 38.09
N ILE A 97 16.31 11.19 37.84
CA ILE A 97 15.69 12.09 38.83
C ILE A 97 15.19 11.29 40.04
N MET A 98 14.50 10.16 39.81
CA MET A 98 14.02 9.29 40.89
C MET A 98 15.18 8.78 41.75
N LYS A 99 16.26 8.29 41.12
CA LYS A 99 17.48 7.86 41.84
C LYS A 99 18.13 8.99 42.62
N ALA A 100 18.16 10.21 42.07
CA ALA A 100 18.72 11.38 42.75
C ALA A 100 17.91 11.78 44.00
N CYS A 101 16.59 11.56 43.98
CA CYS A 101 15.75 11.73 45.16
C CYS A 101 15.96 10.63 46.21
N ILE A 102 16.05 9.36 45.81
CA ILE A 102 16.12 8.21 46.74
C ILE A 102 17.50 8.04 47.37
N ASN A 103 18.58 8.25 46.61
CA ASN A 103 19.95 8.02 47.07
C ASN A 103 20.55 9.24 47.78
N CYS A 104 19.71 10.16 48.24
CA CYS A 104 20.14 11.37 48.91
C CYS A 104 20.26 11.13 50.43
N GLU A 105 21.35 11.62 51.02
CA GLU A 105 21.61 11.59 52.47
C GLU A 105 21.24 12.95 53.10
N GLY A 106 19.96 13.31 53.06
CA GLY A 106 19.40 14.55 53.64
C GLY A 106 18.36 14.27 54.74
N GLN A 107 18.05 15.27 55.57
CA GLN A 107 16.97 15.16 56.57
C GLN A 107 15.62 15.53 55.92
N ASP A 108 14.56 14.81 56.33
CA ASP A 108 13.17 15.08 55.93
C ASP A 108 12.97 15.28 54.40
N ASP A 109 12.52 16.47 53.99
CA ASP A 109 12.17 16.78 52.60
C ASP A 109 13.33 17.33 51.76
N ASP A 110 14.53 17.49 52.34
CA ASP A 110 15.70 18.08 51.67
C ASP A 110 16.07 17.34 50.38
N CYS A 111 15.84 16.03 50.34
CA CYS A 111 16.13 15.19 49.18
C CYS A 111 15.25 15.45 47.97
N PHE A 112 14.11 16.13 48.16
CA PHE A 112 13.15 16.47 47.09
C PHE A 112 13.22 17.94 46.69
N ASP A 113 14.03 18.77 47.37
CA ASP A 113 14.24 20.16 47.03
C ASP A 113 15.50 20.32 46.15
N PRO A 114 15.36 20.73 44.87
CA PRO A 114 16.51 20.97 43.99
C PRO A 114 17.34 22.20 44.36
N ALA A 115 16.92 23.04 45.32
CA ALA A 115 17.78 24.08 45.88
C ALA A 115 18.85 23.48 46.81
N ILE A 116 18.54 22.36 47.47
CA ILE A 116 19.38 21.70 48.48
C ILE A 116 20.08 20.47 47.88
N ASN A 117 19.34 19.58 47.24
CA ASN A 117 19.88 18.39 46.58
C ASN A 117 20.51 18.75 45.22
N THR A 118 21.84 18.92 45.23
CA THR A 118 22.61 19.28 44.03
C THR A 118 22.59 18.21 42.94
N ALA A 119 22.48 16.93 43.30
CA ALA A 119 22.32 15.84 42.34
C ALA A 119 20.96 15.94 41.63
N LEU A 120 19.88 16.15 42.40
CA LEU A 120 18.55 16.38 41.84
C LEU A 120 18.53 17.62 40.94
N LYS A 121 19.13 18.73 41.36
CA LYS A 121 19.26 19.95 40.54
C LYS A 121 19.96 19.67 39.21
N ARG A 122 21.04 18.88 39.23
CA ARG A 122 21.79 18.49 38.04
C ARG A 122 20.92 17.66 37.10
N GLU A 123 20.25 16.63 37.59
CA GLU A 123 19.40 15.77 36.75
C GLU A 123 18.19 16.53 36.18
N ILE A 124 17.57 17.43 36.95
CA ILE A 124 16.53 18.33 36.43
C ILE A 124 17.06 19.21 35.30
N LYS A 125 18.25 19.78 35.46
CA LYS A 125 18.86 20.63 34.42
C LYS A 125 19.15 19.83 33.15
N LEU A 126 19.62 18.60 33.27
CA LEU A 126 19.85 17.69 32.14
C LEU A 126 18.53 17.29 31.46
N ALA A 127 17.50 16.95 32.23
CA ALA A 127 16.18 16.61 31.70
C ALA A 127 15.55 17.79 30.94
N LYS A 128 15.60 19.01 31.49
CA LYS A 128 15.13 20.23 30.81
C LYS A 128 15.93 20.53 29.55
N LYS A 129 17.26 20.33 29.58
CA LYS A 129 18.13 20.52 28.41
C LYS A 129 17.74 19.58 27.26
N ASP A 130 17.34 18.36 27.58
CA ASP A 130 16.92 17.34 26.60
C ASP A 130 15.41 17.38 26.30
N GLY A 131 14.70 18.43 26.73
CA GLY A 131 13.30 18.67 26.36
C GLY A 131 12.26 17.85 27.12
N VAL A 132 12.60 17.25 28.26
CA VAL A 132 11.64 16.52 29.10
C VAL A 132 10.61 17.51 29.67
N PRO A 133 9.29 17.27 29.50
CA PRO A 133 8.27 18.16 30.03
C PRO A 133 8.32 18.33 31.55
N GLU A 134 8.22 19.57 32.03
CA GLU A 134 8.42 19.88 33.46
C GLU A 134 7.40 19.19 34.37
N ASN A 135 6.17 19.01 33.90
CA ASN A 135 5.13 18.32 34.66
C ASN A 135 5.52 16.87 35.01
N TYR A 136 6.26 16.18 34.14
CA TYR A 136 6.77 14.83 34.43
C TYR A 136 7.92 14.85 35.44
N ILE A 137 8.81 15.85 35.35
CA ILE A 137 9.89 16.07 36.33
C ILE A 137 9.28 16.28 37.73
N TYR A 138 8.34 17.21 37.86
CA TYR A 138 7.67 17.49 39.14
C TYR A 138 6.92 16.27 39.68
N ARG A 139 6.24 15.52 38.81
CA ARG A 139 5.50 14.30 39.20
C ARG A 139 6.43 13.22 39.77
N VAL A 140 7.60 13.02 39.17
CA VAL A 140 8.58 12.03 39.70
C VAL A 140 9.07 12.43 41.09
N ILE A 141 9.40 13.70 41.30
CA ILE A 141 9.83 14.21 42.62
C ILE A 141 8.71 14.02 43.66
N GLN A 142 7.46 14.32 43.28
CA GLN A 142 6.31 14.09 44.17
C GLN A 142 6.10 12.62 44.51
N PHE A 143 6.27 11.70 43.54
CA PHE A 143 6.20 10.26 43.83
C PHE A 143 7.35 9.80 44.72
N ALA A 144 8.57 10.29 44.50
CA ALA A 144 9.69 9.99 45.39
C ALA A 144 9.38 10.44 46.83
N ARG A 145 8.80 11.64 47.00
CA ARG A 145 8.36 12.18 48.31
C ARG A 145 7.28 11.34 49.00
N GLN A 146 6.46 10.64 48.21
CA GLN A 146 5.45 9.71 48.73
C GLN A 146 6.01 8.31 49.04
N GLY A 147 7.31 8.09 48.88
CA GLY A 147 7.99 6.83 49.19
C GLY A 147 8.06 5.82 48.03
N TYR A 148 7.70 6.21 46.80
CA TYR A 148 7.89 5.34 45.63
C TYR A 148 9.37 5.29 45.25
N THR A 149 9.89 4.07 45.05
CA THR A 149 11.31 3.84 44.72
C THR A 149 11.57 3.62 43.23
N SER A 150 10.52 3.44 42.44
CA SER A 150 10.61 3.26 41.00
C SER A 150 9.36 3.78 40.32
N MET A 151 9.48 4.11 39.03
CA MET A 151 8.34 4.51 38.21
C MET A 151 8.41 3.73 36.89
N SER A 152 7.29 3.12 36.52
CA SER A 152 7.15 2.52 35.19
C SER A 152 6.79 3.61 34.19
N PHE A 153 7.68 3.86 33.21
CA PHE A 153 7.40 4.68 32.05
C PHE A 153 7.46 3.80 30.80
N LYS A 154 6.35 3.71 30.07
CA LYS A 154 6.27 2.90 28.85
C LYS A 154 7.10 3.56 27.75
N THR A 155 8.04 2.81 27.18
CA THR A 155 8.80 3.23 26.00
C THR A 155 8.22 2.60 24.75
N TYR A 156 8.47 3.24 23.63
CA TYR A 156 8.19 2.71 22.31
C TYR A 156 9.46 2.14 21.68
N ASP A 157 9.29 1.34 20.63
CA ASP A 157 10.35 0.85 19.77
C ASP A 157 9.98 0.99 18.29
N THR A 158 10.91 0.66 17.40
CA THR A 158 10.76 0.79 15.95
C THR A 158 10.32 -0.50 15.28
N ASP A 159 9.90 -1.52 16.04
CA ASP A 159 9.31 -2.71 15.44
C ASP A 159 8.00 -2.31 14.74
N TRP A 160 7.74 -2.85 13.56
CA TRP A 160 6.59 -2.54 12.72
C TRP A 160 5.26 -2.98 13.36
N ASP A 161 5.32 -3.93 14.31
CA ASP A 161 4.18 -4.32 15.16
C ASP A 161 4.11 -3.57 16.49
N SER A 162 4.96 -2.56 16.70
CA SER A 162 5.01 -1.82 17.97
C SER A 162 3.80 -0.90 18.17
N ASP A 163 3.54 -0.59 19.44
CA ASP A 163 2.51 0.37 19.82
C ASP A 163 2.72 1.77 19.22
N ALA A 164 3.93 2.11 18.78
CA ALA A 164 4.21 3.38 18.11
C ALA A 164 3.51 3.44 16.75
N TYR A 165 3.62 2.39 15.94
CA TYR A 165 3.00 2.31 14.62
C TYR A 165 1.47 2.31 14.69
N LEU A 166 0.89 1.82 15.79
CA LEU A 166 -0.56 1.91 16.03
C LEU A 166 -1.05 3.35 16.26
N THR A 167 -0.16 4.28 16.63
CA THR A 167 -0.54 5.67 16.94
C THR A 167 -0.46 6.59 15.73
N VAL A 168 0.27 6.21 14.69
CA VAL A 168 0.42 6.96 13.43
C VAL A 168 -0.61 6.53 12.39
N SER A 169 -0.71 7.27 11.29
CA SER A 169 -1.65 6.98 10.21
C SER A 169 -0.95 6.48 8.94
N GLY A 170 -1.74 5.98 7.99
CA GLY A 170 -1.27 5.52 6.68
C GLY A 170 -0.66 4.12 6.67
N GLN A 171 -0.71 3.39 7.79
CA GLN A 171 -0.06 2.07 7.93
C GLN A 171 -0.93 0.90 7.46
N ASN A 172 -2.23 1.13 7.25
CA ASN A 172 -3.19 0.08 6.87
C ASN A 172 -3.56 0.13 5.37
N SER A 173 -2.74 0.80 4.56
CA SER A 173 -2.86 0.78 3.10
C SER A 173 -1.51 0.78 2.40
N ASN A 174 -1.49 0.17 1.22
CA ASN A 174 -0.50 0.48 0.19
C ASN A 174 -0.96 1.75 -0.53
N ASN A 175 -0.03 2.64 -0.84
CA ASN A 175 -0.29 3.91 -1.51
C ASN A 175 0.38 3.88 -2.88
N SER A 176 -0.28 4.40 -3.91
CA SER A 176 0.32 4.51 -5.24
C SER A 176 -0.10 5.78 -5.95
N VAL A 177 0.81 6.38 -6.69
CA VAL A 177 0.50 7.52 -7.55
C VAL A 177 0.12 6.99 -8.94
N SER A 178 -1.04 7.42 -9.42
CA SER A 178 -1.53 7.14 -10.77
C SER A 178 -0.95 8.15 -11.75
N LEU A 179 -0.18 7.62 -12.69
CA LEU A 179 0.58 8.37 -13.68
C LEU A 179 0.05 8.09 -15.08
N LYS A 180 0.02 9.13 -15.90
CA LYS A 180 -0.25 9.04 -17.33
C LYS A 180 1.02 9.42 -18.09
N ASP A 181 1.09 9.03 -19.36
CA ASP A 181 2.28 9.28 -20.19
C ASP A 181 2.59 10.77 -20.38
N ASP A 182 1.59 11.66 -20.28
CA ASP A 182 1.80 13.10 -20.35
C ASP A 182 2.61 13.64 -19.16
N PHE A 183 2.39 13.10 -17.96
CA PHE A 183 3.23 13.40 -16.80
C PHE A 183 4.67 12.94 -17.02
N LEU A 184 4.87 11.71 -17.50
CA LEU A 184 6.21 11.17 -17.75
C LEU A 184 6.96 11.99 -18.82
N ARG A 185 6.28 12.38 -19.90
CA ARG A 185 6.85 13.30 -20.90
C ARG A 185 7.19 14.66 -20.28
N ALA A 186 6.32 15.21 -19.43
CA ALA A 186 6.60 16.46 -18.74
C ALA A 186 7.84 16.35 -17.81
N VAL A 187 8.06 15.20 -17.18
CA VAL A 187 9.28 14.92 -16.40
C VAL A 187 10.52 14.90 -17.30
N GLU A 188 10.47 14.19 -18.42
CA GLU A 188 11.59 14.14 -19.38
C GLU A 188 11.95 15.53 -19.91
N GLU A 189 10.94 16.34 -20.24
CA GLU A 189 11.07 17.67 -20.84
C GLU A 189 11.31 18.81 -19.81
N ASP A 190 11.34 18.51 -18.51
CA ASP A 190 11.41 19.52 -17.42
C ASP A 190 10.28 20.58 -17.49
N ALA A 191 9.11 20.14 -17.94
CA ALA A 191 7.94 20.97 -18.13
C ALA A 191 7.21 21.25 -16.82
N ASP A 192 6.32 22.24 -16.89
CA ASP A 192 5.42 22.56 -15.79
C ASP A 192 4.30 21.52 -15.69
N TRP A 193 3.88 21.22 -14.47
CA TRP A 193 2.79 20.32 -14.15
C TRP A 193 1.72 21.05 -13.33
N HIS A 194 0.46 20.87 -13.70
CA HIS A 194 -0.65 21.61 -13.11
C HIS A 194 -1.48 20.72 -12.18
N LEU A 195 -1.65 21.16 -10.93
CA LEU A 195 -2.57 20.53 -9.99
C LEU A 195 -3.96 21.16 -10.12
N THR A 196 -4.97 20.36 -10.44
CA THR A 196 -6.29 20.86 -10.89
C THR A 196 -7.41 20.59 -9.89
N ALA A 197 -8.20 21.62 -9.58
CA ALA A 197 -9.34 21.55 -8.70
C ALA A 197 -10.39 20.54 -9.21
N ARG A 198 -10.90 19.67 -8.34
CA ARG A 198 -11.91 18.67 -8.74
C ARG A 198 -13.29 19.27 -8.93
N LYS A 199 -13.55 20.47 -8.41
CA LYS A 199 -14.83 21.15 -8.57
C LYS A 199 -15.04 21.77 -9.96
N ASP A 200 -14.07 22.53 -10.45
CA ASP A 200 -14.22 23.36 -11.66
C ASP A 200 -13.05 23.27 -12.64
N GLY A 201 -12.08 22.39 -12.38
CA GLY A 201 -10.94 22.13 -13.27
C GLY A 201 -9.88 23.23 -13.29
N LYS A 202 -10.00 24.27 -12.46
CA LYS A 202 -8.99 25.34 -12.42
C LYS A 202 -7.67 24.82 -11.87
N VAL A 203 -6.58 25.34 -12.43
CA VAL A 203 -5.24 25.13 -11.88
C VAL A 203 -5.14 25.83 -10.53
N LEU A 204 -4.89 25.06 -9.47
CA LEU A 204 -4.69 25.58 -8.12
C LEU A 204 -3.21 25.84 -7.83
N LYS A 205 -2.34 25.00 -8.38
CA LYS A 205 -0.89 25.09 -8.22
C LYS A 205 -0.20 24.61 -9.48
N THR A 206 0.92 25.23 -9.82
CA THR A 206 1.82 24.75 -10.88
C THR A 206 3.15 24.38 -10.23
N LEU A 207 3.71 23.25 -10.62
CA LEU A 207 4.95 22.68 -10.14
C LEU A 207 5.87 22.37 -11.32
N LYS A 208 7.15 22.08 -11.09
CA LYS A 208 7.95 21.34 -12.06
C LYS A 208 7.62 19.86 -11.97
N ALA A 209 7.41 19.21 -13.12
CA ALA A 209 7.12 17.79 -13.18
C ALA A 209 8.25 16.96 -12.56
N ARG A 210 9.51 17.36 -12.82
CA ARG A 210 10.71 16.73 -12.23
C ARG A 210 10.74 16.83 -10.71
N ASP A 211 10.38 17.97 -10.13
CA ASP A 211 10.35 18.13 -8.67
C ASP A 211 9.33 17.17 -8.03
N LEU A 212 8.17 17.00 -8.66
CA LEU A 212 7.16 16.03 -8.19
C LEU A 212 7.65 14.59 -8.35
N TRP A 213 8.34 14.26 -9.45
CA TRP A 213 8.93 12.94 -9.67
C TRP A 213 10.03 12.61 -8.65
N GLU A 214 10.95 13.54 -8.38
CA GLU A 214 11.99 13.40 -7.36
C GLU A 214 11.37 13.22 -5.97
N LYS A 215 10.28 13.93 -5.67
CA LYS A 215 9.53 13.74 -4.42
C LYS A 215 8.96 12.32 -4.31
N ILE A 216 8.37 11.79 -5.38
CA ILE A 216 7.90 10.39 -5.42
C ILE A 216 9.06 9.42 -5.18
N GLY A 217 10.19 9.61 -5.86
CA GLY A 217 11.39 8.77 -5.71
C GLY A 217 11.96 8.79 -4.30
N TYR A 218 12.08 9.98 -3.70
CA TYR A 218 12.53 10.15 -2.32
C TYR A 218 11.59 9.47 -1.33
N ALA A 219 10.27 9.65 -1.47
CA ALA A 219 9.30 9.04 -0.57
C ALA A 219 9.33 7.50 -0.65
N ALA A 220 9.41 6.96 -1.86
CA ALA A 220 9.53 5.52 -2.09
C ALA A 220 10.83 4.96 -1.50
N TRP A 221 11.95 5.68 -1.62
CA TRP A 221 13.21 5.28 -0.96
C TRP A 221 13.10 5.34 0.58
N ALA A 222 12.49 6.39 1.12
CA ALA A 222 12.42 6.63 2.55
C ALA A 222 11.45 5.68 3.27
N SER A 223 10.31 5.34 2.64
CA SER A 223 9.19 4.67 3.30
C SER A 223 8.59 3.48 2.51
N ALA A 224 9.20 3.07 1.40
CA ALA A 224 8.70 2.05 0.45
C ALA A 224 7.38 2.41 -0.27
N ASP A 225 6.86 3.62 -0.08
CA ASP A 225 5.65 4.16 -0.69
C ASP A 225 5.84 5.63 -1.11
N PRO A 226 5.08 6.12 -2.10
CA PRO A 226 4.07 5.41 -2.86
C PRO A 226 4.66 4.57 -4.00
N GLY A 227 3.97 3.48 -4.36
CA GLY A 227 4.18 2.78 -5.62
C GLY A 227 3.68 3.57 -6.84
N LEU A 228 3.85 2.99 -8.03
CA LEU A 228 3.44 3.60 -9.29
C LEU A 228 2.30 2.82 -9.95
N HIS A 229 1.30 3.55 -10.42
CA HIS A 229 0.16 3.02 -11.18
C HIS A 229 0.14 3.67 -12.57
N PHE A 230 0.69 2.98 -13.57
CA PHE A 230 0.80 3.46 -14.96
C PHE A 230 -0.55 3.40 -15.70
N ASN A 231 -1.39 4.41 -15.46
CA ASN A 231 -2.77 4.46 -15.91
C ASN A 231 -2.94 4.29 -17.43
N THR A 232 -2.10 4.97 -18.22
CA THR A 232 -2.16 4.89 -19.69
C THR A 232 -1.87 3.47 -20.17
N THR A 233 -0.73 2.91 -19.80
CA THR A 233 -0.34 1.54 -20.14
C THR A 233 -1.40 0.51 -19.75
N MET A 234 -1.94 0.60 -18.53
CA MET A 234 -2.96 -0.35 -18.07
C MET A 234 -4.24 -0.27 -18.92
N ASN A 235 -4.68 0.93 -19.31
CA ASN A 235 -5.87 1.11 -20.14
C ASN A 235 -5.64 0.76 -21.62
N ASP A 236 -4.42 0.91 -22.13
CA ASP A 236 -4.04 0.46 -23.48
C ASP A 236 -4.15 -1.06 -23.63
N TRP A 237 -3.91 -1.80 -22.55
CA TRP A 237 -4.06 -3.25 -22.47
C TRP A 237 -5.42 -3.70 -21.90
N HIS A 238 -6.36 -2.78 -21.64
CA HIS A 238 -7.67 -3.13 -21.10
C HIS A 238 -8.53 -3.84 -22.16
N THR A 239 -8.98 -5.04 -21.82
CA THR A 239 -9.87 -5.87 -22.62
C THR A 239 -11.31 -5.35 -22.69
N CYS A 240 -11.76 -4.59 -21.68
CA CYS A 240 -13.15 -4.11 -21.57
C CYS A 240 -13.28 -2.58 -21.55
N ALA A 241 -12.44 -1.88 -22.32
CA ALA A 241 -12.40 -0.41 -22.33
C ALA A 241 -13.72 0.29 -22.72
N ALA A 242 -14.61 -0.38 -23.45
CA ALA A 242 -15.93 0.18 -23.79
C ALA A 242 -16.91 0.16 -22.60
N ALA A 243 -16.61 -0.61 -21.56
CA ALA A 243 -17.37 -0.65 -20.32
C ALA A 243 -16.95 0.41 -19.30
N GLY A 244 -15.72 0.91 -19.41
CA GLY A 244 -15.16 1.92 -18.52
C GLY A 244 -13.63 1.90 -18.55
N ALA A 245 -13.03 2.88 -17.87
CA ALA A 245 -11.59 2.91 -17.67
C ALA A 245 -11.20 2.14 -16.40
N ILE A 246 -10.01 1.54 -16.39
CA ILE A 246 -9.35 1.06 -15.19
C ILE A 246 -8.89 2.28 -14.40
N ARG A 247 -9.36 2.38 -13.15
CA ARG A 247 -9.05 3.52 -12.26
C ARG A 247 -8.16 3.13 -11.10
N ALA A 248 -8.23 1.88 -10.67
CA ALA A 248 -7.53 1.38 -9.50
C ALA A 248 -7.08 -0.07 -9.69
N SER A 249 -6.27 -0.54 -8.73
CA SER A 249 -5.87 -1.93 -8.59
C SER A 249 -6.39 -2.51 -7.28
N ASN A 250 -6.27 -3.82 -7.09
CA ASN A 250 -6.37 -4.44 -5.77
C ASN A 250 -5.11 -4.12 -4.90
N PRO A 251 -5.08 -4.54 -3.60
CA PRO A 251 -3.99 -4.22 -2.67
C PRO A 251 -2.56 -4.52 -3.14
N CYS A 252 -2.37 -5.58 -3.92
CA CYS A 252 -1.04 -6.00 -4.37
C CYS A 252 -0.74 -5.65 -5.83
N SER A 253 -1.60 -4.85 -6.48
CA SER A 253 -1.40 -4.31 -7.82
C SER A 253 -1.37 -5.33 -8.98
N GLU A 254 -1.82 -6.56 -8.75
CA GLU A 254 -1.84 -7.64 -9.75
C GLU A 254 -3.18 -7.76 -10.50
N TYR A 255 -4.25 -7.18 -9.96
CA TYR A 255 -5.57 -7.15 -10.60
C TYR A 255 -5.97 -5.73 -10.99
N MET A 256 -6.16 -5.52 -12.29
CA MET A 256 -6.46 -4.25 -12.93
C MET A 256 -7.72 -4.40 -13.78
N PHE A 257 -8.85 -3.91 -13.27
CA PHE A 257 -10.13 -4.02 -13.99
C PHE A 257 -11.09 -2.90 -13.60
N LEU A 258 -12.33 -3.02 -14.04
CA LEU A 258 -13.40 -2.05 -13.83
C LEU A 258 -13.73 -1.87 -12.34
N ASP A 259 -14.36 -0.73 -12.02
CA ASP A 259 -14.84 -0.48 -10.66
C ASP A 259 -15.85 -1.55 -10.22
N ASP A 260 -15.88 -1.84 -8.92
CA ASP A 260 -16.78 -2.81 -8.31
C ASP A 260 -16.72 -4.21 -8.93
N THR A 261 -15.55 -4.64 -9.44
CA THR A 261 -15.31 -6.04 -9.83
C THR A 261 -14.41 -6.78 -8.84
N ALA A 262 -14.43 -8.11 -8.91
CA ALA A 262 -13.57 -8.96 -8.09
C ALA A 262 -12.91 -10.03 -8.94
N CYS A 263 -11.78 -10.54 -8.45
CA CYS A 263 -11.01 -11.60 -9.06
C CYS A 263 -10.82 -12.76 -8.10
N ASN A 264 -10.87 -13.97 -8.63
CA ASN A 264 -10.30 -15.15 -8.01
C ASN A 264 -8.90 -15.41 -8.60
N LEU A 265 -7.99 -15.92 -7.76
CA LEU A 265 -6.58 -16.08 -8.11
C LEU A 265 -6.13 -17.52 -7.90
N ALA A 266 -5.27 -18.01 -8.79
CA ALA A 266 -4.52 -19.25 -8.61
C ALA A 266 -3.09 -19.07 -9.11
N SER A 267 -2.14 -19.75 -8.45
CA SER A 267 -0.72 -19.71 -8.82
C SER A 267 -0.20 -21.13 -9.06
N ILE A 268 0.30 -21.38 -10.25
CA ILE A 268 0.95 -22.66 -10.61
C ILE A 268 2.38 -22.65 -10.06
N ASN A 269 2.73 -23.61 -9.19
CA ASN A 269 4.12 -23.81 -8.78
C ASN A 269 4.92 -24.35 -9.97
N LEU A 270 5.99 -23.67 -10.39
CA LEU A 270 6.75 -24.06 -11.59
C LEU A 270 7.72 -25.23 -11.38
N LEU A 271 8.16 -25.49 -10.13
CA LEU A 271 9.17 -26.52 -9.84
C LEU A 271 8.79 -27.94 -10.30
N PRO A 272 7.54 -28.42 -10.15
CA PRO A 272 7.15 -29.75 -10.60
C PRO A 272 7.29 -30.02 -12.10
N TYR A 273 7.37 -28.98 -12.95
CA TYR A 273 7.53 -29.13 -14.39
C TYR A 273 8.99 -29.24 -14.83
N ARG A 274 9.94 -29.09 -13.91
CA ARG A 274 11.36 -29.26 -14.22
C ARG A 274 11.71 -30.75 -14.22
N ASN A 275 12.14 -31.24 -15.37
CA ASN A 275 12.64 -32.60 -15.52
C ASN A 275 14.02 -32.78 -14.85
N ALA A 276 14.42 -34.04 -14.66
CA ALA A 276 15.71 -34.36 -14.05
C ALA A 276 16.90 -33.84 -14.88
N ASP A 277 16.75 -33.76 -16.21
CA ASP A 277 17.75 -33.23 -17.14
C ASP A 277 17.78 -31.70 -17.22
N GLY A 278 16.93 -31.01 -16.45
CA GLY A 278 16.83 -29.55 -16.43
C GLY A 278 15.88 -28.95 -17.49
N THR A 279 15.31 -29.77 -18.39
CA THR A 279 14.28 -29.31 -19.32
C THR A 279 12.96 -29.05 -18.59
N ILE A 280 12.06 -28.30 -19.24
CA ILE A 280 10.73 -28.00 -18.69
C ILE A 280 9.68 -28.81 -19.47
N ASP A 281 8.84 -29.56 -18.77
CA ASP A 281 7.68 -30.25 -19.34
C ASP A 281 6.56 -29.24 -19.67
N ILE A 282 6.65 -28.67 -20.87
CA ILE A 282 5.69 -27.69 -21.38
C ILE A 282 4.30 -28.30 -21.56
N SER A 283 4.20 -29.55 -22.01
CA SER A 283 2.91 -30.22 -22.23
C SER A 283 2.13 -30.37 -20.92
N ALA A 284 2.80 -30.79 -19.83
CA ALA A 284 2.18 -30.86 -18.51
C ALA A 284 1.82 -29.48 -17.96
N TYR A 285 2.64 -28.46 -18.25
CA TYR A 285 2.38 -27.08 -17.86
C TYR A 285 1.13 -26.53 -18.56
N GLU A 286 1.03 -26.65 -19.89
CA GLU A 286 -0.15 -26.26 -20.68
C GLU A 286 -1.42 -26.97 -20.21
N HIS A 287 -1.32 -28.28 -19.97
CA HIS A 287 -2.45 -29.05 -19.42
C HIS A 287 -2.92 -28.48 -18.07
N THR A 288 -1.99 -28.12 -17.20
CA THR A 288 -2.32 -27.51 -15.90
C THR A 288 -2.95 -26.12 -16.06
N VAL A 289 -2.42 -25.28 -16.96
CA VAL A 289 -2.96 -23.95 -17.26
C VAL A 289 -4.41 -24.07 -17.74
N ARG A 290 -4.69 -25.02 -18.64
CA ARG A 290 -6.05 -25.28 -19.13
C ARG A 290 -7.00 -25.68 -18.00
N LEU A 291 -6.60 -26.64 -17.16
CA LEU A 291 -7.42 -27.09 -16.03
C LEU A 291 -7.73 -25.94 -15.06
N TRP A 292 -6.71 -25.16 -14.68
CA TRP A 292 -6.93 -24.06 -13.73
C TRP A 292 -7.70 -22.88 -14.32
N THR A 293 -7.61 -22.64 -15.63
CA THR A 293 -8.48 -21.66 -16.31
C THR A 293 -9.95 -22.05 -16.14
N MET A 294 -10.29 -23.33 -16.35
CA MET A 294 -11.66 -23.84 -16.13
C MET A 294 -12.09 -23.77 -14.66
N VAL A 295 -11.21 -24.15 -13.73
CA VAL A 295 -11.50 -24.08 -12.28
C VAL A 295 -11.76 -22.64 -11.84
N LEU A 296 -11.00 -21.67 -12.36
CA LEU A 296 -11.21 -20.26 -12.07
C LEU A 296 -12.56 -19.78 -12.61
N GLU A 297 -12.91 -20.07 -13.86
CA GLU A 297 -14.24 -19.72 -14.42
C GLU A 297 -15.38 -20.29 -13.55
N ILE A 298 -15.31 -21.57 -13.19
CA ILE A 298 -16.33 -22.23 -12.36
C ILE A 298 -16.42 -21.57 -10.98
N SER A 299 -15.29 -21.24 -10.35
CA SER A 299 -15.29 -20.67 -9.01
C SER A 299 -15.78 -19.22 -8.93
N VAL A 300 -15.61 -18.40 -9.98
CA VAL A 300 -16.25 -17.07 -10.04
C VAL A 300 -17.78 -17.21 -9.95
N MET A 301 -18.34 -18.19 -10.64
CA MET A 301 -19.80 -18.41 -10.71
C MET A 301 -20.40 -18.93 -9.39
N MET A 302 -19.58 -19.54 -8.53
CA MET A 302 -19.99 -20.04 -7.20
C MET A 302 -19.70 -19.06 -6.07
N ALA A 303 -19.00 -17.96 -6.34
CA ALA A 303 -18.53 -17.04 -5.31
C ALA A 303 -19.67 -16.24 -4.67
N GLN A 304 -19.50 -15.92 -3.38
CA GLN A 304 -20.38 -15.02 -2.64
C GLN A 304 -19.71 -13.67 -2.48
N PHE A 305 -20.43 -12.60 -2.78
CA PHE A 305 -19.89 -11.24 -2.77
C PHE A 305 -20.58 -10.36 -1.71
N PRO A 306 -19.85 -9.39 -1.13
CA PRO A 306 -20.37 -8.57 -0.04
C PRO A 306 -21.34 -7.46 -0.51
N SER A 307 -21.36 -7.12 -1.80
CA SER A 307 -22.29 -6.16 -2.39
C SER A 307 -22.95 -6.72 -3.64
N LYS A 308 -24.15 -6.20 -3.94
CA LYS A 308 -24.92 -6.59 -5.13
C LYS A 308 -24.19 -6.19 -6.40
N GLU A 309 -23.59 -5.02 -6.40
CA GLU A 309 -22.84 -4.43 -7.50
C GLU A 309 -21.66 -5.33 -7.86
N ILE A 310 -20.86 -5.74 -6.86
CA ILE A 310 -19.72 -6.64 -7.08
C ILE A 310 -20.19 -8.01 -7.57
N ALA A 311 -21.26 -8.56 -7.01
CA ALA A 311 -21.82 -9.83 -7.47
C ALA A 311 -22.22 -9.76 -8.95
N LYS A 312 -22.93 -8.69 -9.33
CA LYS A 312 -23.39 -8.47 -10.69
C LYS A 312 -22.22 -8.32 -11.66
N LEU A 313 -21.29 -7.40 -11.39
CA LEU A 313 -20.20 -7.14 -12.34
C LEU A 313 -19.20 -8.29 -12.42
N SER A 314 -18.96 -9.02 -11.31
CA SER A 314 -18.14 -10.24 -11.35
C SER A 314 -18.77 -11.33 -12.23
N TYR A 315 -20.10 -11.47 -12.24
CA TYR A 315 -20.81 -12.35 -13.16
C TYR A 315 -20.80 -11.84 -14.61
N GLU A 316 -20.96 -10.52 -14.81
CA GLU A 316 -21.02 -9.91 -16.14
C GLU A 316 -19.69 -9.98 -16.89
N TYR A 317 -18.54 -9.93 -16.18
CA TYR A 317 -17.22 -9.92 -16.81
C TYR A 317 -16.37 -11.17 -16.57
N ARG A 318 -16.70 -11.96 -15.54
CA ARG A 318 -16.04 -13.25 -15.22
C ARG A 318 -14.51 -13.20 -15.22
N THR A 319 -13.95 -12.18 -14.58
CA THR A 319 -12.49 -12.00 -14.57
C THR A 319 -11.81 -13.05 -13.71
N LEU A 320 -10.69 -13.57 -14.21
CA LEU A 320 -9.86 -14.58 -13.56
C LEU A 320 -8.39 -14.16 -13.56
N GLY A 321 -7.65 -14.57 -12.53
CA GLY A 321 -6.22 -14.30 -12.41
C GLY A 321 -5.43 -15.58 -12.22
N LEU A 322 -4.93 -16.11 -13.33
CA LEU A 322 -4.01 -17.25 -13.32
C LEU A 322 -2.57 -16.74 -13.42
N GLY A 323 -1.76 -17.12 -12.44
CA GLY A 323 -0.33 -16.81 -12.41
C GLY A 323 0.53 -18.03 -12.12
N TYR A 324 1.79 -17.79 -11.82
CA TYR A 324 2.74 -18.81 -11.39
C TYR A 324 3.59 -18.35 -10.20
N ALA A 325 4.18 -19.31 -9.50
CA ALA A 325 5.09 -19.11 -8.39
C ALA A 325 6.38 -19.91 -8.60
N ASN A 326 7.41 -19.61 -7.81
CA ASN A 326 8.71 -20.29 -7.82
C ASN A 326 9.51 -20.19 -9.13
N ILE A 327 9.37 -19.11 -9.90
CA ILE A 327 10.28 -18.84 -11.04
C ILE A 327 11.74 -18.75 -10.56
N GLY A 328 12.00 -18.11 -9.43
CA GLY A 328 13.36 -18.07 -8.85
C GLY A 328 13.89 -19.45 -8.47
N GLY A 329 13.06 -20.29 -7.86
CA GLY A 329 13.41 -21.68 -7.54
C GLY A 329 13.69 -22.51 -8.79
N LEU A 330 12.88 -22.35 -9.84
CA LEU A 330 13.09 -23.02 -11.12
C LEU A 330 14.44 -22.64 -11.74
N LEU A 331 14.76 -21.33 -11.80
CA LEU A 331 16.01 -20.84 -12.36
C LEU A 331 17.22 -21.31 -11.53
N MET A 332 17.16 -21.16 -10.21
CA MET A 332 18.24 -21.59 -9.30
C MET A 332 18.55 -23.08 -9.41
N THR A 333 17.53 -23.94 -9.43
CA THR A 333 17.71 -25.39 -9.57
C THR A 333 18.16 -25.82 -10.95
N SER A 334 18.01 -24.94 -11.96
CA SER A 334 18.50 -25.14 -13.31
C SER A 334 19.90 -24.54 -13.53
N GLY A 335 20.51 -23.94 -12.49
CA GLY A 335 21.82 -23.30 -12.60
C GLY A 335 21.80 -22.00 -13.40
N ILE A 336 20.62 -21.39 -13.59
CA ILE A 336 20.42 -20.18 -14.40
C ILE A 336 20.31 -18.98 -13.46
N PRO A 337 21.17 -17.94 -13.61
CA PRO A 337 21.06 -16.73 -12.80
C PRO A 337 19.74 -15.99 -13.03
N TYR A 338 19.13 -15.47 -11.97
CA TYR A 338 17.86 -14.73 -12.06
C TYR A 338 17.99 -13.47 -12.93
N ASP A 339 19.05 -12.70 -12.72
CA ASP A 339 19.40 -11.54 -13.54
C ASP A 339 20.25 -11.96 -14.74
N SER A 340 19.65 -12.70 -15.68
CA SER A 340 20.28 -13.08 -16.93
C SER A 340 19.30 -12.98 -18.10
N ASP A 341 19.82 -12.82 -19.32
CA ASP A 341 19.00 -12.84 -20.53
C ASP A 341 18.27 -14.18 -20.68
N GLU A 342 18.93 -15.27 -20.33
CA GLU A 342 18.34 -16.62 -20.31
C GLU A 342 17.19 -16.73 -19.31
N GLY A 343 17.39 -16.28 -18.06
CA GLY A 343 16.35 -16.29 -17.03
C GLY A 343 15.12 -15.45 -17.41
N ARG A 344 15.36 -14.26 -18.00
CA ARG A 344 14.29 -13.40 -18.55
C ARG A 344 13.56 -14.06 -19.71
N ALA A 345 14.28 -14.70 -20.63
CA ALA A 345 13.69 -15.39 -21.78
C ALA A 345 12.83 -16.59 -21.35
N ILE A 346 13.28 -17.38 -20.38
CA ILE A 346 12.49 -18.49 -19.82
C ILE A 346 11.22 -17.96 -19.15
N CYS A 347 11.34 -16.90 -18.33
CA CYS A 347 10.18 -16.28 -17.71
C CYS A 347 9.18 -15.81 -18.78
N ALA A 348 9.64 -15.07 -19.79
CA ALA A 348 8.80 -14.59 -20.89
C ALA A 348 8.10 -15.74 -21.65
N ALA A 349 8.82 -16.82 -21.95
CA ALA A 349 8.27 -18.00 -22.62
C ALA A 349 7.17 -18.67 -21.78
N LEU A 350 7.41 -18.89 -20.49
CA LEU A 350 6.40 -19.47 -19.58
C LEU A 350 5.16 -18.57 -19.46
N THR A 351 5.34 -17.25 -19.32
CA THR A 351 4.22 -16.29 -19.30
C THR A 351 3.44 -16.33 -20.61
N ALA A 352 4.12 -16.37 -21.76
CA ALA A 352 3.49 -16.38 -23.08
C ALA A 352 2.68 -17.66 -23.30
N ILE A 353 3.24 -18.83 -22.95
CA ILE A 353 2.56 -20.13 -23.03
C ILE A 353 1.32 -20.15 -22.15
N MET A 354 1.43 -19.68 -20.90
CA MET A 354 0.29 -19.58 -19.99
C MET A 354 -0.79 -18.66 -20.53
N THR A 355 -0.41 -17.49 -21.03
CA THR A 355 -1.34 -16.49 -21.58
C THR A 355 -2.07 -17.05 -22.80
N GLY A 356 -1.35 -17.61 -23.76
CA GLY A 356 -1.92 -18.20 -24.97
C GLY A 356 -2.86 -19.36 -24.66
N THR A 357 -2.44 -20.28 -23.79
CA THR A 357 -3.24 -21.44 -23.38
C THR A 357 -4.50 -21.02 -22.62
N ALA A 358 -4.41 -20.02 -21.74
CA ALA A 358 -5.57 -19.51 -21.01
C ALA A 358 -6.59 -18.84 -21.95
N TYR A 359 -6.14 -18.01 -22.89
CA TYR A 359 -7.03 -17.38 -23.88
C TYR A 359 -7.66 -18.42 -24.82
N ALA A 360 -6.90 -19.41 -25.29
CA ALA A 360 -7.42 -20.50 -26.12
C ALA A 360 -8.49 -21.30 -25.37
N THR A 361 -8.20 -21.69 -24.12
CA THR A 361 -9.15 -22.39 -23.26
C THR A 361 -10.42 -21.57 -23.02
N SER A 362 -10.28 -20.26 -22.76
CA SER A 362 -11.43 -19.36 -22.57
C SER A 362 -12.30 -19.26 -23.84
N ALA A 363 -11.67 -19.20 -25.03
CA ALA A 363 -12.40 -19.17 -26.29
C ALA A 363 -13.15 -20.49 -26.58
N GLU A 364 -12.54 -21.63 -26.26
CA GLU A 364 -13.20 -22.93 -26.37
C GLU A 364 -14.40 -23.05 -25.41
N MET A 365 -14.25 -22.61 -24.15
CA MET A 365 -15.36 -22.57 -23.20
C MET A 365 -16.49 -21.66 -23.68
N ALA A 366 -16.15 -20.50 -24.27
CA ALA A 366 -17.14 -19.59 -24.82
C ALA A 366 -17.89 -20.17 -26.02
N ALA A 367 -17.28 -21.05 -26.81
CA ALA A 367 -17.95 -21.74 -27.91
C ALA A 367 -19.04 -22.71 -27.41
N GLU A 368 -18.82 -23.35 -26.26
CA GLU A 368 -19.76 -24.32 -25.68
C GLU A 368 -20.80 -23.68 -24.75
N LEU A 369 -20.40 -22.68 -23.95
CA LEU A 369 -21.22 -22.10 -22.88
C LEU A 369 -21.67 -20.65 -23.16
N GLY A 370 -21.20 -20.05 -24.24
CA GLY A 370 -21.33 -18.63 -24.52
C GLY A 370 -20.23 -17.79 -23.85
N ALA A 371 -19.91 -16.66 -24.47
CA ALA A 371 -18.99 -15.67 -23.90
C ALA A 371 -19.57 -15.02 -22.62
N PHE A 372 -18.74 -14.26 -21.89
CA PHE A 372 -19.24 -13.46 -20.77
C PHE A 372 -20.30 -12.44 -21.25
N PRO A 373 -21.31 -12.11 -20.43
CA PRO A 373 -22.49 -11.33 -20.84
C PRO A 373 -22.22 -10.03 -21.61
N ASP A 374 -21.19 -9.26 -21.25
CA ASP A 374 -20.87 -7.97 -21.89
C ASP A 374 -19.78 -8.07 -22.98
N TYR A 375 -19.58 -9.27 -23.56
CA TYR A 375 -18.57 -9.50 -24.59
C TYR A 375 -18.81 -8.65 -25.84
N ASP A 376 -20.04 -8.57 -26.35
CA ASP A 376 -20.33 -7.93 -27.64
C ASP A 376 -19.89 -6.45 -27.66
N ARG A 377 -20.11 -5.73 -26.56
CA ARG A 377 -19.67 -4.34 -26.40
C ARG A 377 -18.13 -4.21 -26.42
N ASN A 378 -17.43 -5.22 -25.95
CA ASN A 378 -15.98 -5.21 -25.74
C ASN A 378 -15.19 -6.06 -26.76
N ALA A 379 -15.85 -6.75 -27.68
CA ALA A 379 -15.22 -7.70 -28.60
C ALA A 379 -14.04 -7.09 -29.37
N GLN A 380 -14.21 -5.86 -29.89
CA GLN A 380 -13.13 -5.18 -30.62
C GLN A 380 -11.94 -4.79 -29.72
N ASN A 381 -12.19 -4.46 -28.45
CA ASN A 381 -11.15 -4.14 -27.47
C ASN A 381 -10.39 -5.39 -27.05
N MET A 382 -11.09 -6.51 -26.84
CA MET A 382 -10.43 -7.81 -26.59
C MET A 382 -9.55 -8.23 -27.77
N LEU A 383 -10.07 -8.16 -28.99
CA LEU A 383 -9.28 -8.47 -30.18
C LEU A 383 -8.11 -7.51 -30.38
N ARG A 384 -8.20 -6.25 -29.93
CA ARG A 384 -7.05 -5.32 -29.88
C ARG A 384 -5.97 -5.86 -28.95
N VAL A 385 -6.31 -6.29 -27.74
CA VAL A 385 -5.35 -6.86 -26.79
C VAL A 385 -4.71 -8.14 -27.35
N MET A 386 -5.50 -9.03 -27.98
CA MET A 386 -4.95 -10.22 -28.65
C MET A 386 -3.97 -9.86 -29.78
N ARG A 387 -4.28 -8.81 -30.57
CA ARG A 387 -3.33 -8.29 -31.58
C ARG A 387 -2.08 -7.70 -30.95
N ASN A 388 -2.18 -7.06 -29.78
CA ASN A 388 -1.01 -6.54 -29.05
C ASN A 388 -0.11 -7.69 -28.60
N HIS A 389 -0.66 -8.74 -27.99
CA HIS A 389 0.10 -9.95 -27.63
C HIS A 389 0.80 -10.56 -28.85
N ARG A 390 0.08 -10.70 -29.98
CA ARG A 390 0.64 -11.22 -31.23
C ARG A 390 1.75 -10.36 -31.83
N ARG A 391 1.75 -9.04 -31.60
CA ARG A 391 2.80 -8.13 -32.08
C ARG A 391 4.05 -8.15 -31.19
N ALA A 392 3.87 -8.48 -29.92
CA ALA A 392 4.95 -8.55 -28.94
C ALA A 392 5.70 -9.89 -28.99
N ALA A 393 5.01 -10.97 -29.37
CA ALA A 393 5.58 -12.27 -29.73
C ALA A 393 6.20 -12.23 -31.13
#